data_AF-A0A7R8X6A1-F1
#
_entry.id   AF-A0A7R8X6A1-F1
#
_cell.length_a   1.000
_cell.length_b   1.000
_cell.length_c   1.000
_cell.angle_alpha   90.00
_cell.angle_beta   90.00
_cell.angle_gamma   90.00
#
_symmetry.space_group_name_H-M   'P 1'
#
loop_
_entity.id
_entity.type
_entity.pdbx_description
1 polymer ?
#
loop_
_entity_poly.entity_id
_entity_poly.type
_entity_poly.pdbx_seq_one_letter_code
_entity_poly.pdbx_strand_id
1 'polypeptide(L)'
;MGNKHMLNSLSKPKGVPDLEEMMLTMMAKIEEVANDNTQLKRDNAQLKLDITELKRNEAHMKLDGESLKSLIENAVEDRLQYLEAITRQITPPTCETLASLGVTRTGSYLVDPDGVLRGDPPIRVLCDMETGQGGST
;
A
#
# COMPACT_ATOMS: atom_id res chain seq x y z
N MET A 1 -97.17 -22.46 17.88
CA MET A 1 -96.33 -21.39 17.30
C MET A 1 -95.92 -20.48 18.44
N GLY A 2 -94.70 -20.03 18.70
CA GLY A 2 -93.43 -20.04 18.00
C GLY A 2 -92.64 -18.85 18.59
N ASN A 3 -91.42 -19.07 19.06
CA ASN A 3 -90.33 -18.08 19.00
C ASN A 3 -89.02 -18.71 19.54
N LYS A 4 -88.42 -19.54 18.69
CA LYS A 4 -87.04 -20.00 18.81
C LYS A 4 -86.12 -19.11 17.95
N HIS A 5 -86.10 -17.79 18.13
CA HIS A 5 -85.18 -16.94 17.37
C HIS A 5 -84.85 -15.65 18.13
N MET A 6 -84.07 -15.76 19.21
CA MET A 6 -83.37 -14.63 19.83
C MET A 6 -81.94 -15.05 20.24
N LEU A 7 -81.27 -15.82 19.38
CA LEU A 7 -79.84 -16.13 19.51
C LEU A 7 -79.20 -16.02 18.14
N ASN A 8 -79.18 -14.83 17.54
CA ASN A 8 -78.13 -14.50 16.60
C ASN A 8 -78.08 -13.00 16.32
N SER A 9 -77.02 -12.34 16.80
CA SER A 9 -76.30 -11.28 16.07
C SER A 9 -75.42 -10.46 17.03
N LEU A 10 -74.45 -11.10 17.70
CA LEU A 10 -73.23 -10.38 18.04
C LEU A 10 -72.38 -10.39 16.78
N SER A 11 -72.55 -9.37 15.92
CA SER A 11 -71.66 -9.14 14.80
C SER A 11 -70.24 -8.96 15.33
N LYS A 12 -69.28 -9.81 14.90
CA LYS A 12 -67.87 -9.70 15.27
C LYS A 12 -67.40 -8.23 15.11
N PRO A 13 -66.66 -7.67 16.08
CA PRO A 13 -66.15 -6.30 15.97
C PRO A 13 -65.26 -6.19 14.74
N LYS A 14 -65.61 -5.27 13.84
CA LYS A 14 -64.82 -4.96 12.63
C LYS A 14 -63.48 -4.36 13.07
N GLY A 15 -62.38 -5.04 12.76
CA GLY A 15 -61.01 -4.51 12.96
C GLY A 15 -60.09 -5.34 13.86
N VAL A 16 -60.58 -6.43 14.48
CA VAL A 16 -59.71 -7.40 15.16
C VAL A 16 -59.58 -8.63 14.27
N PRO A 17 -58.38 -8.97 13.78
CA PRO A 17 -58.18 -10.21 13.03
C PRO A 17 -58.57 -11.40 13.89
N ASP A 18 -59.11 -12.46 13.28
CA ASP A 18 -59.47 -13.65 14.04
C ASP A 18 -58.21 -14.26 14.68
N LEU A 19 -58.34 -14.89 15.85
CA LEU A 19 -57.20 -15.50 16.55
C LEU A 19 -56.49 -16.51 15.65
N GLU A 20 -57.26 -17.21 14.83
CA GLU A 20 -56.77 -18.16 13.83
C GLU A 20 -55.92 -17.48 12.73
N GLU A 21 -56.34 -16.31 12.24
CA GLU A 21 -55.61 -15.54 11.22
C GLU A 21 -54.28 -15.00 11.75
N MET A 22 -54.28 -14.51 13.01
CA MET A 22 -53.05 -14.09 13.68
C MET A 22 -52.08 -15.25 13.86
N MET A 23 -52.59 -16.43 14.25
CA MET A 23 -51.76 -17.62 14.45
C MET A 23 -51.13 -18.09 13.14
N LEU A 24 -51.89 -18.12 12.04
CA LEU A 24 -51.39 -18.44 10.70
C LEU A 24 -50.30 -17.45 10.26
N THR A 25 -50.53 -16.15 10.48
CA THR A 25 -49.55 -15.11 10.14
C THR A 25 -48.27 -15.24 10.96
N MET A 26 -48.38 -15.55 12.26
CA MET A 26 -47.22 -15.76 13.13
C MET A 26 -46.41 -16.99 12.69
N MET A 27 -47.06 -18.10 12.34
CA MET A 27 -46.37 -19.30 11.86
C MET A 27 -45.57 -19.02 10.58
N ALA A 28 -46.14 -18.29 9.62
CA ALA A 28 -45.44 -17.90 8.40
C ALA A 28 -44.19 -17.04 8.70
N LYS A 29 -44.31 -16.06 9.60
CA LYS A 29 -43.17 -15.23 10.01
C LYS A 29 -42.11 -16.01 10.79
N ILE A 30 -42.51 -17.00 11.59
CA ILE A 30 -41.57 -17.89 12.28
C ILE A 30 -40.77 -18.72 11.27
N GLU A 31 -41.43 -19.20 10.22
CA GLU A 31 -40.76 -19.94 9.14
C GLU A 31 -39.80 -19.03 8.35
N GLU A 32 -40.20 -17.80 8.03
CA GLU A 32 -39.34 -16.80 7.40
C GLU A 32 -38.08 -16.52 8.25
N VAL A 33 -38.25 -16.23 9.54
CA VAL A 33 -37.13 -16.00 10.47
C VAL A 33 -36.24 -17.23 10.60
N ALA A 34 -36.80 -18.44 10.59
CA ALA A 34 -36.02 -19.65 10.60
C ALA A 34 -35.14 -19.76 9.35
N ASN A 35 -35.71 -19.49 8.17
CA ASN A 35 -34.98 -19.51 6.90
C ASN A 35 -33.87 -18.46 6.88
N ASP A 36 -34.14 -17.22 7.26
CA ASP A 36 -33.12 -16.16 7.36
C ASP A 36 -31.99 -16.56 8.30
N ASN A 37 -32.30 -17.17 9.45
CA ASN A 37 -31.29 -17.66 10.38
C ASN A 37 -30.43 -18.77 9.78
N THR A 38 -30.99 -19.65 8.93
CA THR A 38 -30.17 -20.64 8.20
C THR A 38 -29.27 -19.99 7.15
N GLN A 39 -29.71 -18.93 6.49
CA GLN A 39 -28.91 -18.18 5.53
C GLN A 39 -27.76 -17.43 6.23
N LEU A 40 -28.07 -16.69 7.31
CA LEU A 40 -27.07 -15.99 8.12
C LEU A 40 -26.00 -16.92 8.70
N LYS A 41 -26.35 -18.16 9.04
CA LYS A 41 -25.36 -19.17 9.46
C LYS A 41 -24.41 -19.56 8.33
N ARG A 42 -24.93 -19.71 7.11
CA ARG A 42 -24.12 -20.00 5.91
C ARG A 42 -23.21 -18.83 5.57
N ASP A 43 -23.74 -17.61 5.56
CA ASP A 43 -22.96 -16.41 5.26
C ASP A 43 -21.85 -16.18 6.31
N ASN A 44 -22.15 -16.41 7.59
CA ASN A 44 -21.14 -16.37 8.65
C ASN A 44 -20.05 -17.44 8.50
N ALA A 45 -20.39 -18.63 7.99
CA ALA A 45 -19.40 -19.65 7.71
C ALA A 45 -18.50 -19.23 6.54
N GLN A 46 -19.07 -18.64 5.49
CA GLN A 46 -18.30 -18.13 4.35
C GLN A 46 -17.39 -16.97 4.74
N LEU A 47 -17.88 -15.98 5.49
CA LEU A 47 -17.08 -14.84 5.95
C LEU A 47 -15.86 -15.28 6.78
N LYS A 48 -16.00 -16.37 7.56
CA LYS A 48 -14.86 -16.94 8.29
C LYS A 48 -13.80 -17.49 7.35
N LEU A 49 -14.19 -18.15 6.25
CA LEU A 49 -13.26 -18.63 5.23
C LEU A 49 -12.56 -17.46 4.54
N ASP A 50 -13.32 -16.46 4.11
CA ASP A 50 -12.77 -15.27 3.44
C ASP A 50 -11.76 -14.53 4.34
N ILE A 51 -12.06 -14.38 5.63
CA ILE A 51 -11.13 -13.80 6.61
C ILE A 51 -9.84 -14.61 6.72
N THR A 52 -9.91 -15.94 6.68
CA THR A 52 -8.70 -16.78 6.73
C THR A 52 -7.85 -16.65 5.47
N GLU A 53 -8.47 -16.50 4.31
CA GLU A 53 -7.77 -16.28 3.05
C GLU A 53 -7.12 -14.89 3.00
N LEU A 54 -7.84 -13.84 3.38
CA LEU A 54 -7.30 -12.49 3.46
C LEU A 54 -6.08 -12.40 4.38
N LYS A 55 -6.11 -13.09 5.54
CA LYS A 55 -4.94 -13.17 6.44
C LYS A 55 -3.75 -13.87 5.80
N ARG A 56 -3.97 -14.92 5.00
CA ARG A 56 -2.88 -15.59 4.26
C ARG A 56 -2.30 -14.64 3.21
N ASN A 57 -3.14 -13.94 2.47
CA ASN A 57 -2.69 -13.01 1.43
C ASN A 57 -1.92 -11.83 2.04
N GLU A 58 -2.38 -11.30 3.17
CA GLU A 58 -1.65 -10.26 3.92
C GLU A 58 -0.25 -10.75 4.34
N ALA A 59 -0.13 -11.99 4.82
CA ALA A 59 1.17 -12.56 5.19
C ALA A 59 2.10 -12.73 3.98
N HIS A 60 1.58 -13.17 2.84
CA HIS A 60 2.36 -13.30 1.61
C HIS A 60 2.86 -11.93 1.11
N MET A 61 1.97 -10.93 1.08
CA MET A 61 2.33 -9.58 0.66
C MET A 61 3.41 -8.94 1.53
N LYS A 62 3.43 -9.23 2.85
CA LYS A 62 4.49 -8.77 3.74
C LYS A 62 5.84 -9.39 3.37
N LEU A 63 5.88 -10.70 3.14
CA LEU A 63 7.10 -11.40 2.72
C LEU A 63 7.61 -10.89 1.37
N ASP A 64 6.72 -10.69 0.40
CA ASP A 64 7.08 -10.11 -0.91
C ASP A 64 7.65 -8.70 -0.75
N GLY A 65 7.06 -7.89 0.14
CA GLY A 65 7.52 -6.55 0.45
C GLY A 65 8.93 -6.53 1.06
N GLU A 66 9.22 -7.44 2.00
CA GLU A 66 10.54 -7.60 2.60
C GLU A 66 11.58 -8.08 1.57
N SER A 67 11.21 -9.04 0.71
CA SER A 67 12.08 -9.53 -0.35
C SER A 67 12.40 -8.43 -1.37
N LEU A 68 11.39 -7.70 -1.83
CA LEU A 68 11.57 -6.59 -2.77
C LEU A 68 12.44 -5.48 -2.17
N LYS A 69 12.25 -5.16 -0.89
CA LYS A 69 13.07 -4.19 -0.18
C LYS A 69 14.55 -4.60 -0.21
N SER A 70 14.85 -5.84 0.16
CA SER A 70 16.23 -6.35 0.15
C SER A 70 16.85 -6.35 -1.25
N LEU A 71 16.08 -6.73 -2.27
CA LEU A 71 16.55 -6.68 -3.67
C LEU A 71 16.90 -5.26 -4.11
N ILE A 72 16.08 -4.28 -3.72
CA ILE A 72 16.34 -2.87 -4.04
C ILE A 72 17.57 -2.36 -3.29
N GLU A 73 17.69 -2.66 -1.99
CA GLU A 73 18.84 -2.24 -1.17
C GLU A 73 20.15 -2.76 -1.77
N ASN A 74 20.22 -4.06 -2.08
CA ASN A 74 21.40 -4.67 -2.69
C ASN A 74 21.73 -4.06 -4.07
N ALA A 75 20.72 -3.91 -4.93
CA ALA A 75 20.92 -3.35 -6.27
C ALA A 75 21.37 -1.88 -6.25
N VAL A 76 20.90 -1.10 -5.27
CA VAL A 76 21.33 0.29 -5.07
C VAL A 76 22.76 0.32 -4.56
N GLU A 77 23.12 -0.54 -3.61
CA GLU A 77 24.47 -0.62 -3.06
C GLU A 77 25.49 -1.02 -4.13
N ASP A 78 25.23 -2.08 -4.90
CA ASP A 78 26.11 -2.54 -5.97
C ASP A 78 26.36 -1.43 -7.02
N ARG A 79 25.29 -0.73 -7.41
CA ARG A 79 25.38 0.34 -8.40
C ARG A 79 26.09 1.58 -7.83
N LEU A 80 25.90 1.89 -6.55
CA LEU A 80 26.60 2.99 -5.89
C LEU A 80 28.11 2.71 -5.84
N GLN A 81 28.51 1.51 -5.40
CA GLN A 81 29.91 1.10 -5.38
C GLN A 81 30.57 1.20 -6.76
N TYR A 82 29.85 0.77 -7.81
CA TYR A 82 30.34 0.89 -9.18
C TYR A 82 30.53 2.36 -9.61
N LEU A 83 29.56 3.22 -9.32
CA LEU A 83 29.63 4.65 -9.67
C LEU A 83 30.74 5.38 -8.89
N GLU A 84 30.93 5.05 -7.61
CA GLU A 84 32.01 5.61 -6.80
C GLU A 84 33.39 5.20 -7.33
N ALA A 85 33.56 3.93 -7.70
CA ALA A 85 34.79 3.42 -8.29
C ALA A 85 35.13 4.15 -9.61
N ILE A 86 34.15 4.33 -10.50
CA ILE A 86 34.33 5.09 -11.74
C ILE A 86 34.71 6.53 -11.44
N THR A 87 33.97 7.18 -10.54
CA THR A 87 34.18 8.61 -10.24
C THR A 87 35.59 8.84 -9.71
N ARG A 88 36.08 8.00 -8.79
CA ARG A 88 37.48 8.04 -8.30
C ARG A 88 38.52 7.74 -9.38
N GLN A 89 38.17 7.05 -10.47
CA GLN A 89 39.11 6.72 -11.54
C GLN A 89 39.29 7.85 -12.56
N ILE A 90 38.21 8.59 -12.85
CA ILE A 90 38.18 9.59 -13.93
C ILE A 90 38.27 11.03 -13.42
N THR A 91 38.12 11.26 -12.11
CA THR A 91 38.14 12.61 -11.57
C THR A 91 39.58 13.12 -11.48
N PRO A 92 39.90 14.27 -12.08
CA PRO A 92 41.24 14.84 -12.02
C PRO A 92 41.55 15.40 -10.63
N PRO A 93 42.84 15.40 -10.23
CA PRO A 93 43.20 15.77 -8.87
C PRO A 93 43.10 17.27 -8.58
N THR A 94 43.22 18.11 -9.61
CA THR A 94 43.21 19.57 -9.45
C THR A 94 42.48 20.26 -10.59
N CYS A 95 42.03 21.50 -10.34
CA CYS A 95 41.49 22.39 -11.37
C CYS A 95 42.54 22.70 -12.46
N GLU A 96 43.82 22.76 -12.11
CA GLU A 96 44.92 22.88 -13.07
C GLU A 96 44.97 21.69 -14.04
N THR A 97 44.78 20.47 -13.53
CA THR A 97 44.70 19.27 -14.37
C THR A 97 43.50 19.36 -15.32
N LEU A 98 42.33 19.80 -14.84
CA LEU A 98 41.17 20.08 -15.70
C LEU A 98 41.49 21.09 -16.81
N ALA A 99 42.19 22.18 -16.47
CA ALA A 99 42.60 23.19 -17.42
C ALA A 99 43.52 22.60 -18.51
N SER A 100 44.50 21.77 -18.13
CA SER A 100 45.38 21.07 -19.07
C SER A 100 44.66 20.10 -19.99
N LEU A 101 43.52 19.55 -19.55
CA LEU A 101 42.63 18.68 -20.33
C LEU A 101 41.71 19.48 -21.27
N GLY A 102 41.82 20.81 -21.29
CA GLY A 102 41.08 21.70 -22.19
C GLY A 102 39.80 22.29 -21.61
N VAL A 103 39.56 22.17 -20.30
CA VAL A 103 38.45 22.85 -19.63
C VAL A 103 38.80 24.33 -19.46
N THR A 104 38.04 25.20 -20.10
CA THR A 104 38.33 26.65 -20.16
C THR A 104 37.29 27.54 -19.47
N ARG A 105 36.21 26.95 -18.94
CA ARG A 105 35.12 27.70 -18.29
C ARG A 105 35.27 27.64 -16.78
N THR A 106 35.19 28.80 -16.12
CA THR A 106 35.04 28.88 -14.67
C THR A 106 33.71 28.24 -14.25
N GLY A 107 33.73 27.44 -13.19
CA GLY A 107 32.55 26.71 -12.74
C GLY A 107 32.83 25.72 -11.61
N SER A 108 31.78 25.07 -11.12
CA SER A 108 31.91 24.06 -10.07
C SER A 108 32.21 22.69 -10.66
N TYR A 109 33.36 22.12 -10.33
CA TYR A 109 33.81 20.82 -10.80
C TYR A 109 34.06 19.87 -9.63
N LEU A 110 34.09 18.57 -9.91
CA LEU A 110 34.62 17.58 -8.99
C LEU A 110 36.13 17.48 -9.20
N VAL A 111 36.88 17.48 -8.11
CA VAL A 111 38.32 17.21 -8.08
C VAL A 111 38.62 16.15 -7.03
N ASP A 112 39.66 15.36 -7.24
CA ASP A 112 40.11 14.31 -6.32
C ASP A 112 41.55 14.59 -5.81
N PRO A 113 41.71 15.45 -4.78
CA PRO A 113 43.02 15.90 -4.33
C PRO A 113 43.94 14.77 -3.85
N ASP A 114 43.34 13.70 -3.33
CA ASP A 114 44.07 12.52 -2.83
C ASP A 114 44.55 11.61 -3.97
N GLY A 115 43.90 11.73 -5.12
CA GLY A 115 44.21 11.04 -6.36
C GLY A 115 43.52 9.69 -6.47
N VAL A 116 43.64 9.10 -7.66
CA VAL A 116 42.89 7.91 -8.07
C VAL A 116 42.95 6.79 -7.04
N LEU A 117 41.76 6.37 -6.60
CA LEU A 117 41.53 5.27 -5.65
C LEU A 117 42.21 5.46 -4.28
N ARG A 118 42.44 6.71 -3.85
CA ARG A 118 42.99 7.04 -2.53
C ARG A 118 42.09 8.04 -1.79
N GLY A 119 42.22 8.05 -0.46
CA GLY A 119 41.61 9.07 0.39
C GLY A 119 40.08 9.17 0.32
N ASP A 120 39.60 10.39 0.55
CA ASP A 120 38.18 10.71 0.63
C ASP A 120 37.53 10.76 -0.77
N PRO A 121 36.19 10.71 -0.88
CA PRO A 121 35.52 10.87 -2.16
C PRO A 121 35.83 12.24 -2.81
N PRO A 122 35.79 12.34 -4.15
CA PRO A 122 36.00 13.60 -4.86
C PRO A 122 35.13 14.74 -4.33
N ILE A 123 35.76 15.91 -4.17
CA ILE A 123 35.13 17.10 -3.60
C ILE A 123 34.67 18.04 -4.70
N ARG A 124 33.59 18.79 -4.42
CA ARG A 124 33.14 19.87 -5.31
C ARG A 124 33.87 21.16 -4.97
N VAL A 125 34.56 21.73 -5.94
CA VAL A 125 35.28 23.01 -5.81
C VAL A 125 34.85 23.98 -6.91
N LEU A 126 35.01 25.28 -6.68
CA LEU A 126 34.89 26.28 -7.73
C LEU A 126 36.27 26.42 -8.41
N CYS A 127 36.38 26.01 -9.66
CA CYS A 127 37.59 26.21 -10.46
C CYS A 127 37.49 27.53 -11.21
N ASP A 128 38.47 28.40 -11.02
CA ASP A 128 38.68 29.59 -11.84
C ASP A 128 39.63 29.28 -13.00
N MET A 129 39.09 29.29 -14.23
CA MET A 129 39.82 29.00 -15.46
C MET A 129 40.20 30.26 -16.24
N GLU A 130 39.72 31.43 -15.85
CA GLU A 130 39.96 32.70 -16.56
C GLU A 130 41.35 33.27 -16.29
N THR A 131 41.91 32.97 -15.10
CA THR A 131 43.24 33.43 -14.68
C THR A 131 44.39 32.63 -15.29
N GLY A 132 44.11 31.62 -16.11
CA GLY A 132 45.10 30.88 -16.90
C GLY A 132 45.91 29.82 -16.14
N GLN A 133 45.70 29.66 -14.83
CA GLN A 133 46.38 28.65 -14.00
C GLN A 133 45.43 27.61 -13.36
N GLY A 134 44.10 27.74 -13.55
CA GLY A 134 43.15 26.76 -13.02
C GLY A 134 43.15 26.69 -11.49
N GLY A 135 43.12 27.84 -10.81
CA GLY A 135 43.08 27.89 -9.35
C GLY A 135 41.74 27.40 -8.79
N SER A 136 41.73 26.91 -7.55
CA SER A 136 40.51 26.56 -6.81
C SER A 136 40.38 27.43 -5.55
N THR A 137 39.18 27.92 -5.27
CA THR A 137 38.80 28.51 -3.97
C THR A 137 37.81 27.62 -3.23
#